data_AF-A0A7C4UX12-F1
#
_entry.id   AF-A0A7C4UX12-F1
#
_cell.length_a   1.000
_cell.length_b   1.000
_cell.length_c   1.000
_cell.angle_alpha   90.00
_cell.angle_beta   90.00
_cell.angle_gamma   90.00
#
_symmetry.space_group_name_H-M   'P 1'
#
loop_
_entity.id
_entity.type
_entity.pdbx_description
1 polymer ?
#
loop_
_entity_poly.entity_id
_entity_poly.type
_entity_poly.pdbx_seq_one_letter_code
_entity_poly.pdbx_strand_id
1 'polypeptide(L)'
;MHRYKGHVIRRNLAKRYGLSAVPRSADGLIDPWEHLFDRACKDRSAEANDLEPYCIFDTKGGYKIERQIPLLPLSREIGQLAWLKKTLVAYRSVIGQPRQEELTEFLLSRMTPDELAAFSEACIINPPSNRLSAGQTTGGQVLRWRY
;
A
#
# COMPACT_ATOMS: atom_id res chain seq x y z
N MET A 1 2.05 -9.65 15.86
CA MET A 1 1.88 -8.25 15.43
C MET A 1 1.14 -8.24 14.09
N HIS A 2 -0.07 -7.69 14.01
CA HIS A 2 -0.88 -7.72 12.78
C HIS A 2 -0.53 -6.50 11.89
N ARG A 3 -0.13 -6.74 10.63
CA ARG A 3 0.13 -5.66 9.65
C ARG A 3 -1.14 -4.91 9.20
N TYR A 4 -2.29 -5.50 9.51
CA TYR A 4 -3.64 -5.02 9.18
C TYR A 4 -4.15 -4.03 10.23
N LYS A 5 -4.85 -2.96 9.81
CA LYS A 5 -5.36 -1.89 10.69
C LYS A 5 -4.25 -1.25 11.53
N GLY A 6 -3.10 -1.00 10.91
CA GLY A 6 -1.91 -0.44 11.57
C GLY A 6 -2.14 0.94 12.19
N HIS A 7 -1.19 1.38 13.03
CA HIS A 7 -1.32 2.64 13.76
C HIS A 7 -1.47 3.87 12.85
N VAL A 8 -0.71 3.95 11.76
CA VAL A 8 -0.81 5.06 10.79
C VAL A 8 -2.19 5.14 10.14
N ILE A 9 -2.76 3.99 9.79
CA ILE A 9 -4.13 3.90 9.24
C ILE A 9 -5.13 4.45 10.25
N ARG A 10 -5.07 4.00 11.50
CA ARG A 10 -5.93 4.49 12.58
C ARG A 10 -5.80 6.00 12.79
N ARG A 11 -4.57 6.55 12.77
CA ARG A 11 -4.36 8.01 12.86
C ARG A 11 -4.97 8.76 11.68
N ASN A 12 -4.85 8.23 10.46
CA ASN A 12 -5.42 8.87 9.27
C ASN A 12 -6.95 8.80 9.27
N LEU A 13 -7.54 7.70 9.74
CA LEU A 13 -8.99 7.57 9.95
C LEU A 13 -9.52 8.58 10.96
N ALA A 14 -8.86 8.67 12.13
CA ALA A 14 -9.22 9.64 13.15
C ALA A 14 -9.07 11.08 12.63
N LYS A 15 -8.06 11.37 11.82
CA LYS A 15 -7.87 12.68 11.19
C LYS A 15 -8.95 13.01 10.16
N ARG A 16 -9.39 12.05 9.35
CA ARG A 16 -10.40 12.27 8.30
C ARG A 16 -11.81 12.41 8.86
N TYR A 17 -12.18 11.53 9.80
CA TYR A 17 -13.57 11.43 10.29
C TYR A 17 -13.80 12.11 11.64
N GLY A 18 -12.76 12.20 12.48
CA GLY A 18 -12.86 12.73 13.83
C GLY A 18 -13.67 11.85 14.78
N LEU A 19 -13.67 12.21 16.07
CA LEU A 19 -14.45 11.51 17.10
C LEU A 19 -15.95 11.77 16.98
N SER A 20 -16.36 12.86 16.32
CA SER A 20 -17.76 13.18 16.03
C SER A 20 -18.44 12.15 15.12
N ALA A 21 -17.66 11.34 14.39
CA ALA A 21 -18.16 10.24 13.58
C ALA A 21 -18.56 9.01 14.39
N VAL A 22 -18.14 8.91 15.66
CA VAL A 22 -18.40 7.76 16.52
C VAL A 22 -19.67 8.00 17.32
N PRO A 23 -20.69 7.15 17.19
CA PRO A 23 -21.92 7.29 17.98
C PRO A 23 -21.62 7.11 19.47
N ARG A 24 -22.27 7.92 20.31
CA ARG A 24 -22.28 7.70 21.76
C ARG A 24 -23.25 6.56 22.06
N SER A 25 -22.76 5.51 22.72
CA SER A 25 -23.63 4.48 23.27
C SER A 25 -24.29 4.96 24.55
N ALA A 26 -25.57 4.67 24.73
CA ALA A 26 -26.24 4.82 26.02
C ALA A 26 -25.92 3.66 26.98
N ASP A 27 -25.69 2.44 26.45
CA ASP A 27 -25.77 1.19 27.23
C ASP A 27 -24.55 0.25 27.08
N GLY A 28 -23.43 0.67 26.48
CA GLY A 28 -22.26 -0.21 26.41
C GLY A 28 -21.04 0.35 25.68
N LEU A 29 -19.87 -0.27 25.90
CA LEU A 29 -18.64 0.07 25.18
C LEU A 29 -18.82 -0.18 23.67
N ILE A 30 -18.79 0.91 22.89
CA ILE A 30 -18.65 0.86 21.44
C ILE A 30 -17.16 0.91 21.09
N ASP A 31 -16.68 0.02 20.21
CA ASP A 31 -15.34 0.16 19.64
C ASP A 31 -15.35 1.31 18.61
N PRO A 32 -14.71 2.46 18.91
CA PRO A 32 -14.67 3.58 17.97
C PRO A 32 -13.99 3.20 16.65
N TRP A 33 -13.07 2.24 16.65
CA TRP A 33 -12.35 1.86 15.44
C TRP A 33 -13.24 1.10 14.47
N GLU A 34 -14.09 0.20 14.96
CA GLU A 34 -15.03 -0.54 14.12
C GLU A 34 -15.91 0.42 13.30
N HIS A 35 -16.51 1.41 13.94
CA HIS A 35 -17.30 2.44 13.25
C HIS A 35 -16.49 3.26 12.26
N LEU A 36 -15.26 3.67 12.62
CA LEU A 36 -14.42 4.45 11.72
C LEU A 36 -14.00 3.64 10.49
N PHE A 37 -13.73 2.35 10.64
CA PHE A 37 -13.43 1.45 9.54
C PHE A 37 -14.66 1.20 8.65
N ASP A 38 -15.83 0.96 9.24
CA ASP A 38 -17.07 0.78 8.49
C ASP A 38 -17.44 2.01 7.68
N ARG A 39 -17.29 3.20 8.28
CA ARG A 39 -17.48 4.47 7.57
C ARG A 39 -16.49 4.61 6.43
N ALA A 40 -15.22 4.27 6.65
CA ALA A 40 -14.20 4.33 5.61
C ALA A 40 -14.46 3.34 4.46
N CYS A 41 -15.02 2.16 4.73
CA CYS A 41 -15.45 1.23 3.70
C CYS A 41 -16.62 1.77 2.87
N LYS A 42 -17.58 2.46 3.52
CA LYS A 42 -18.72 3.09 2.83
C LYS A 42 -18.31 4.27 1.96
N ASP A 43 -17.30 5.04 2.40
CA ASP A 43 -16.79 6.20 1.68
C ASP A 43 -15.76 5.84 0.58
N ARG A 44 -15.39 4.55 0.43
CA ARG A 44 -14.39 4.11 -0.55
C ARG A 44 -14.96 4.17 -1.98
N SER A 45 -14.10 4.47 -2.95
CA SER A 45 -14.46 4.40 -4.38
C SER A 45 -14.78 2.96 -4.80
N ALA A 46 -15.71 2.78 -5.74
CA ALA A 46 -15.98 1.47 -6.34
C ALA A 46 -14.72 0.86 -7.02
N GLU A 47 -13.78 1.71 -7.43
CA GLU A 47 -12.50 1.32 -8.03
C GLU A 47 -11.40 1.01 -7.00
N ALA A 48 -11.65 1.30 -5.71
CA ALA A 48 -10.69 1.04 -4.65
C ALA A 48 -10.55 -0.48 -4.41
N ASN A 49 -9.29 -0.92 -4.28
CA ASN A 49 -8.97 -2.31 -3.96
C ASN A 49 -9.30 -2.62 -2.47
N ASP A 50 -9.40 -3.90 -2.12
CA ASP A 50 -9.70 -4.41 -0.79
C ASP A 50 -8.62 -4.11 0.27
N LEU A 51 -7.50 -3.51 -0.16
CA LEU A 51 -6.48 -2.96 0.73
C LEU A 51 -6.93 -1.64 1.38
N GLU A 52 -7.85 -0.90 0.77
CA GLU A 52 -8.44 0.31 1.35
C GLU A 52 -9.71 -0.06 2.13
N PRO A 53 -9.86 0.37 3.40
CA PRO A 53 -9.01 1.28 4.18
C PRO A 53 -7.98 0.58 5.10
N TYR A 54 -7.86 -0.74 5.05
CA TYR A 54 -7.27 -1.50 6.16
C TYR A 54 -5.73 -1.58 6.16
N CYS A 55 -5.14 -1.55 4.99
CA CYS A 55 -3.69 -1.61 4.76
C CYS A 55 -3.17 -0.31 4.16
N ILE A 56 -4.03 0.38 3.39
CA ILE A 56 -3.72 1.66 2.73
C ILE A 56 -4.88 2.61 3.05
N PHE A 57 -4.55 3.81 3.55
CA PHE A 57 -5.53 4.85 3.79
C PHE A 57 -4.84 6.21 3.79
N ASP A 58 -4.88 6.84 2.62
CA ASP A 58 -4.31 8.17 2.42
C ASP A 58 -5.34 9.26 2.69
N THR A 59 -4.89 10.32 3.36
CA THR A 59 -5.69 11.51 3.62
C THR A 59 -4.84 12.74 3.37
N LYS A 60 -5.46 13.85 2.94
CA LYS A 60 -4.73 15.08 2.63
C LYS A 60 -3.98 15.58 3.88
N GLY A 61 -2.66 15.71 3.76
CA GLY A 61 -1.79 16.03 4.90
C GLY A 61 -1.75 14.93 5.98
N GLY A 62 -2.07 13.68 5.62
CA GLY A 62 -2.06 12.53 6.52
C GLY A 62 -0.67 12.13 7.00
N TYR A 63 -0.65 11.16 7.90
CA TYR A 63 0.56 10.54 8.40
C TYR A 63 1.05 9.45 7.45
N LYS A 64 2.38 9.35 7.33
CA LYS A 64 3.06 8.32 6.55
C LYS A 64 4.13 7.65 7.42
N ILE A 65 4.48 6.41 7.08
CA ILE A 65 5.60 5.72 7.71
C ILE A 65 6.87 6.16 7.00
N GLU A 66 7.77 6.81 7.73
CA GLU A 66 9.09 7.16 7.21
C GLU A 66 10.13 6.15 7.70
N ARG A 67 11.04 5.76 6.81
CA ARG A 67 12.17 4.90 7.14
C ARG A 67 13.44 5.69 6.88
N GLN A 68 14.13 6.08 7.94
CA GLN A 68 15.40 6.76 7.85
C GLN A 68 16.54 5.74 7.87
N ILE A 69 17.49 5.89 6.96
CA ILE A 69 18.73 5.12 6.94
C ILE A 69 19.82 6.04 7.48
N PRO A 70 20.43 5.74 8.65
CA PRO A 70 21.55 6.54 9.13
C PRO A 70 22.74 6.31 8.21
N LEU A 71 23.09 7.35 7.44
CA LEU A 71 24.32 7.36 6.63
C LEU A 71 25.41 8.04 7.45
N LEU A 72 26.46 7.31 7.80
CA LEU A 72 27.63 7.86 8.48
C LEU A 72 28.46 8.67 7.47
N PRO A 73 28.60 10.00 7.64
CA PRO A 73 29.46 10.81 6.78
C PRO A 73 30.91 10.32 6.90
N LEU A 74 31.63 10.23 5.77
CA LEU A 74 33.04 9.78 5.67
C LEU A 74 33.29 8.25 5.65
N SER A 75 32.27 7.40 5.63
CA SER A 75 32.53 5.97 5.36
C SER A 75 32.93 5.75 3.89
N ARG A 76 33.99 4.98 3.64
CA ARG A 76 34.36 4.43 2.31
C ARG A 76 33.19 3.68 1.65
N GLU A 77 32.21 3.27 2.45
CA GLU A 77 31.04 2.50 2.04
C GLU A 77 29.99 3.35 1.31
N ILE A 78 30.02 4.69 1.38
CA ILE A 78 29.06 5.54 0.65
C ILE A 78 29.16 5.29 -0.86
N GLY A 79 30.37 5.17 -1.39
CA GLY A 79 30.60 4.82 -2.81
C GLY A 79 30.21 3.37 -3.15
N GLN A 80 30.24 2.47 -2.17
CA GLN A 80 29.90 1.05 -2.35
C GLN A 80 28.41 0.75 -2.11
N LEU A 81 27.67 1.66 -1.49
CA LEU A 81 26.28 1.47 -1.09
C LEU A 81 25.38 1.16 -2.29
N ALA A 82 25.57 1.84 -3.41
CA ALA A 82 24.78 1.61 -4.62
C ALA A 82 25.02 0.21 -5.19
N TRP A 83 26.28 -0.26 -5.19
CA TRP A 83 26.62 -1.61 -5.63
C TRP A 83 26.10 -2.66 -4.64
N LEU A 84 26.28 -2.44 -3.34
CA LEU A 84 25.84 -3.35 -2.28
C LEU A 84 24.31 -3.52 -2.31
N LYS A 85 23.55 -2.44 -2.48
CA LYS A 85 22.09 -2.51 -2.67
C LYS A 85 21.72 -3.40 -3.85
N LYS A 86 22.34 -3.21 -5.02
CA LYS A 86 22.06 -4.03 -6.22
C LYS A 86 22.36 -5.51 -6.00
N THR A 87 23.51 -5.83 -5.40
CA THR A 87 23.90 -7.22 -5.08
C THR A 87 22.92 -7.85 -4.09
N LEU A 88 22.51 -7.09 -3.07
CA LEU A 88 21.58 -7.55 -2.05
C LEU A 88 20.19 -7.85 -2.61
N VAL A 89 19.70 -7.02 -3.54
CA VAL A 89 18.43 -7.27 -4.25
C VAL A 89 18.50 -8.52 -5.10
N ALA A 90 19.56 -8.68 -5.90
CA ALA A 90 19.75 -9.86 -6.73
C ALA A 90 19.79 -11.13 -5.88
N TYR A 91 20.58 -11.13 -4.80
CA TYR A 91 20.66 -12.25 -3.85
C TYR A 91 19.30 -12.56 -3.21
N ARG A 92 18.59 -11.54 -2.70
CA ARG A 92 17.27 -11.70 -2.09
C ARG A 92 16.20 -12.17 -3.08
N SER A 93 16.34 -11.82 -4.36
CA SER A 93 15.43 -12.24 -5.41
C SER A 93 15.50 -13.74 -5.66
N VAL A 94 16.71 -14.33 -5.62
CA VAL A 94 16.90 -15.79 -5.78
C VAL A 94 16.18 -16.59 -4.69
N ILE A 95 16.12 -16.06 -3.46
CA ILE A 95 15.43 -16.70 -2.33
C ILE A 95 13.97 -16.26 -2.18
N GLY A 96 13.42 -15.48 -3.12
CA GLY A 96 12.02 -15.03 -3.10
C GLY A 96 11.69 -13.99 -2.02
N GLN A 97 12.70 -13.30 -1.47
CA GLN A 97 12.51 -12.27 -0.43
C GLN A 97 13.04 -10.87 -0.80
N PRO A 98 12.96 -10.39 -2.05
CA PRO A 98 13.37 -9.03 -2.36
C PRO A 98 12.40 -8.03 -1.71
N ARG A 99 12.92 -6.93 -1.15
CA ARG A 99 12.04 -5.85 -0.67
C ARG A 99 11.42 -5.17 -1.89
N GLN A 100 10.11 -4.93 -1.85
CA GLN A 100 9.33 -4.40 -3.00
C GLN A 100 9.99 -3.19 -3.66
N GLU A 101 10.31 -2.16 -2.87
CA GLU A 101 10.97 -0.94 -3.35
C GLU A 101 12.33 -1.22 -4.00
N GLU A 102 13.16 -2.03 -3.34
CA GLU A 102 14.51 -2.35 -3.86
C GLU A 102 14.44 -3.19 -5.15
N LEU A 103 13.46 -4.09 -5.26
CA LEU A 103 13.19 -4.84 -6.49
C LEU A 103 12.77 -3.92 -7.63
N THR A 104 11.85 -3.00 -7.37
CA THR A 104 11.38 -2.03 -8.37
C THR A 104 12.52 -1.17 -8.88
N GLU A 105 13.35 -0.60 -7.98
CA GLU A 105 14.54 0.16 -8.36
C GLU A 105 15.51 -0.67 -9.20
N PHE A 106 15.73 -1.94 -8.82
CA PHE A 106 16.63 -2.84 -9.54
C PHE A 106 16.11 -3.15 -10.96
N LEU A 107 14.82 -3.45 -11.11
CA LEU A 107 14.20 -3.73 -12.41
C LEU A 107 14.21 -2.49 -13.32
N LEU A 108 13.85 -1.31 -12.79
CA LEU A 108 13.91 -0.03 -13.51
C LEU A 108 15.32 0.27 -14.05
N SER A 109 16.37 -0.18 -13.35
CA SER A 109 17.76 0.03 -13.78
C SER A 109 18.24 -0.93 -14.88
N ARG A 110 17.46 -1.96 -15.22
CA ARG A 110 17.86 -3.09 -16.08
C ARG A 110 16.92 -3.32 -17.27
N MET A 111 15.66 -2.89 -17.18
CA MET A 111 14.63 -3.10 -18.18
C MET A 111 14.28 -1.79 -18.88
N THR A 112 13.89 -1.89 -20.15
CA THR A 112 13.22 -0.80 -20.84
C THR A 112 11.80 -0.59 -20.28
N PRO A 113 11.18 0.60 -20.47
CA PRO A 113 9.81 0.84 -20.03
C PRO A 113 8.80 -0.18 -20.59
N ASP A 114 9.00 -0.63 -21.82
CA ASP A 114 8.11 -1.59 -22.49
C ASP A 114 8.25 -3.01 -21.89
N GLU A 115 9.48 -3.45 -21.63
CA GLU A 115 9.73 -4.73 -20.94
C GLU A 115 9.19 -4.73 -19.51
N LEU A 116 9.32 -3.59 -18.81
CA LEU A 116 8.80 -3.44 -17.45
C LEU A 116 7.27 -3.47 -17.43
N ALA A 117 6.61 -2.83 -18.41
CA ALA A 117 5.15 -2.87 -18.54
C ALA A 117 4.66 -4.31 -18.77
N ALA A 118 5.30 -5.04 -19.68
CA ALA A 118 4.98 -6.45 -19.95
C ALA A 118 5.21 -7.34 -18.71
N PHE A 119 6.32 -7.11 -17.98
CA PHE A 119 6.61 -7.83 -16.73
C PHE A 119 5.58 -7.54 -15.64
N SER A 120 5.21 -6.26 -15.47
CA SER A 120 4.19 -5.84 -14.52
C SER A 120 2.86 -6.51 -14.83
N GLU A 121 2.42 -6.51 -16.08
CA GLU A 121 1.17 -7.15 -16.50
C GLU A 121 1.17 -8.65 -16.19
N ALA A 122 2.28 -9.34 -16.41
CA ALA A 122 2.43 -10.77 -16.12
C ALA A 122 2.47 -11.11 -14.61
N CYS A 123 2.85 -10.16 -13.76
CA CYS A 123 3.12 -10.39 -12.34
C CYS A 123 2.09 -9.72 -11.40
N ILE A 124 1.12 -8.96 -11.91
CA ILE A 124 0.03 -8.39 -11.10
C ILE A 124 -0.85 -9.54 -10.60
N ILE A 125 -0.74 -9.83 -9.30
CA ILE A 125 -1.73 -10.62 -8.59
C ILE A 125 -2.85 -9.67 -8.19
N ASN A 126 -3.93 -9.64 -8.98
CA ASN A 126 -5.17 -9.02 -8.53
C ASN A 126 -5.78 -9.94 -7.46
N PRO A 127 -5.84 -9.53 -6.18
CA PRO A 127 -6.61 -10.30 -5.21
C PRO A 127 -8.05 -10.36 -5.72
N PRO A 128 -8.73 -11.52 -5.66
CA PRO A 128 -10.11 -11.62 -6.09
C PRO A 128 -10.92 -10.64 -5.25
N SER A 129 -11.44 -9.58 -5.89
CA SER A 129 -12.40 -8.69 -5.27
C SER A 129 -13.50 -9.58 -4.71
N ASN A 130 -13.71 -9.55 -3.40
CA ASN A 130 -14.73 -10.37 -2.79
C ASN A 130 -16.10 -9.85 -3.27
N ARG A 131 -16.56 -10.34 -4.43
CA ARG A 131 -17.94 -10.20 -4.89
C ARG A 131 -18.79 -11.06 -3.98
N LEU A 132 -19.07 -10.55 -2.79
CA LEU A 132 -20.27 -10.96 -2.08
C LEU A 132 -21.46 -10.41 -2.86
N SER A 133 -21.91 -11.26 -3.79
CA SER A 133 -23.25 -11.43 -4.36
C SER A 133 -23.91 -10.26 -5.11
N ALA A 134 -24.13 -10.48 -6.41
CA ALA A 134 -25.39 -10.32 -7.16
C ALA A 134 -25.16 -9.78 -8.58
N GLY A 135 -25.77 -10.45 -9.58
CA GLY A 135 -26.25 -9.82 -10.82
C GLY A 135 -25.22 -9.36 -11.86
N GLN A 136 -25.26 -10.01 -13.02
CA GLN A 136 -25.21 -9.45 -14.39
C GLN A 136 -25.21 -7.89 -14.47
N THR A 137 -24.48 -7.16 -15.32
CA THR A 137 -24.14 -7.35 -16.75
C THR A 137 -23.22 -6.20 -17.22
N THR A 138 -22.37 -6.50 -18.21
CA THR A 138 -21.91 -5.69 -19.38
C THR A 138 -21.37 -4.26 -19.24
N GLY A 139 -20.21 -4.01 -19.90
CA GLY A 139 -19.88 -2.71 -20.49
C GLY A 139 -18.47 -2.22 -20.15
N GLY A 140 -17.50 -2.47 -21.03
CA GLY A 140 -16.11 -2.11 -20.81
C GLY A 140 -15.78 -0.63 -20.98
N GLN A 141 -14.63 -0.24 -20.43
CA GLN A 141 -13.71 0.75 -21.01
C GLN A 141 -12.34 0.65 -20.30
N VAL A 142 -11.29 0.49 -21.11
CA VAL A 142 -9.89 0.47 -20.68
C VAL A 142 -9.44 1.91 -20.49
N LEU A 143 -9.04 2.29 -19.27
CA LEU A 143 -8.41 3.59 -19.01
C LEU A 143 -6.96 3.42 -18.55
N ARG A 144 -6.10 4.04 -19.34
CA ARG A 144 -4.64 4.01 -19.36
C ARG A 144 -4.11 5.02 -18.32
N TRP A 145 -3.44 4.53 -17.27
CA TRP A 145 -2.72 5.39 -16.33
C TRP A 145 -1.33 5.73 -16.91
N ARG A 146 -1.03 7.03 -17.03
CA ARG A 146 0.32 7.54 -17.33
C ARG A 146 1.04 7.85 -16.02
N TYR A 147 2.31 7.49 -15.96
CA TYR A 147 3.27 7.86 -14.92
C TYR A 147 3.49 9.38 -14.86
#